data_AF-A0A7D8UBX0-F1
#
_entry.id   AF-A0A7D8UBX0-F1
#
_cell.length_a   1.000
_cell.length_b   1.000
_cell.length_c   1.000
_cell.angle_alpha   90.00
_cell.angle_beta   90.00
_cell.angle_gamma   90.00
#
_symmetry.space_group_name_H-M   'P 1'
#
loop_
_entity.id
_entity.type
_entity.pdbx_description
1 polymer ?
#
loop_
_entity_poly.entity_id
_entity_poly.type
_entity_poly.pdbx_seq_one_letter_code
_entity_poly.pdbx_strand_id
1 'polypeptide(L)'
;MATMSCNSLTRTLPVVFACLISPWAVGGAFAQSDSAPGGEGTLTVVDTAGQHADILGPNGKPLVRYVYARDTSTKESTFDTAKVFAHVMAPDGEATLTSGAGGAVFPHHRGIFVGWNKLLHDGKSHDLWHVRDTEQKHISLKTGSDAQSAFVTATIHWIGKDGKPLIEEVRTYRVVDAKDAYAVIDLTSRLTAVAGDVVLDGDPEHAGIQFRPAQEVAKNKSASYTFHGEGVDPTKQLDLPWVACSFTIGDQSWTVQHINHPENPTGARWSAYRDYGRFGPFPVIRIADGETRELRFRFRVTEGDTPSREALAAAATDFAG
;
A
#
# COMPACT_ATOMS: atom_id res chain seq x y z
N MET A 1 -11.51 -68.85 49.62
CA MET A 1 -11.23 -69.39 48.28
C MET A 1 -10.02 -68.61 47.78
N ALA A 2 -8.81 -69.19 47.82
CA ALA A 2 -8.29 -70.17 46.84
C ALA A 2 -8.06 -69.51 45.46
N THR A 3 -6.87 -69.50 44.85
CA THR A 3 -5.58 -70.13 45.20
C THR A 3 -4.42 -69.49 44.41
N MET A 4 -3.18 -69.56 44.95
CA MET A 4 -1.91 -70.04 44.32
C MET A 4 -1.86 -70.22 42.76
N SER A 5 -0.77 -70.06 41.98
CA SER A 5 0.70 -70.23 42.15
C SER A 5 1.41 -69.72 40.86
N CYS A 6 2.74 -69.59 40.68
CA CYS A 6 3.89 -69.06 41.44
C CYS A 6 5.18 -69.23 40.56
N ASN A 7 6.31 -68.60 40.92
CA ASN A 7 7.70 -68.86 40.44
C ASN A 7 8.03 -68.57 38.94
N SER A 8 9.29 -68.28 38.55
CA SER A 8 10.58 -68.21 39.29
C SER A 8 11.68 -67.41 38.55
N LEU A 9 12.57 -66.76 39.33
CA LEU A 9 14.04 -66.58 39.17
C LEU A 9 14.65 -66.40 37.76
N THR A 10 15.53 -65.41 37.53
CA THR A 10 16.99 -65.57 37.79
C THR A 10 17.81 -64.25 37.77
N ARG A 11 19.11 -64.35 38.11
CA ARG A 11 20.17 -63.31 38.26
C ARG A 11 20.43 -62.51 36.94
N THR A 12 21.14 -61.37 36.87
CA THR A 12 22.51 -61.05 37.37
C THR A 12 22.83 -59.52 37.33
N LEU A 13 23.94 -59.08 37.94
CA LEU A 13 24.47 -57.68 37.93
C LEU A 13 25.31 -57.38 36.64
N PRO A 14 26.09 -56.28 36.52
CA PRO A 14 25.66 -54.99 35.96
C PRO A 14 26.53 -54.54 34.76
N VAL A 15 26.14 -53.47 34.04
CA VAL A 15 27.07 -52.74 33.14
C VAL A 15 26.94 -51.23 33.35
N VAL A 16 28.09 -50.58 33.49
CA VAL A 16 28.27 -49.14 33.66
C VAL A 16 28.18 -48.44 32.30
N PHE A 17 27.50 -47.30 32.24
CA PHE A 17 27.85 -46.26 31.27
C PHE A 17 27.91 -44.91 31.98
N ALA A 18 29.12 -44.36 32.07
CA ALA A 18 29.32 -42.96 32.38
C ALA A 18 29.07 -42.13 31.12
N CYS A 19 28.46 -40.95 31.27
CA CYS A 19 28.61 -39.89 30.30
C CYS A 19 28.90 -38.58 31.04
N LEU A 20 29.85 -37.82 30.53
CA LEU A 20 30.50 -36.72 31.25
C LEU A 20 29.67 -35.44 31.22
N ILE A 21 29.80 -34.67 32.29
CA ILE A 21 29.27 -33.32 32.43
C ILE A 21 30.19 -32.37 31.63
N SER A 22 29.61 -31.51 30.78
CA SER A 22 30.31 -30.38 30.16
C SER A 22 29.60 -29.07 30.48
N PRO A 23 30.32 -28.01 30.89
CA PRO A 23 29.71 -26.74 31.27
C PRO A 23 29.58 -25.74 30.10
N TRP A 24 28.50 -24.98 30.12
CA TRP A 24 28.41 -23.54 29.79
C TRP A 24 29.16 -23.01 28.56
N ALA A 25 28.41 -22.73 27.50
CA ALA A 25 28.70 -21.64 26.57
C ALA A 25 27.38 -20.98 26.13
N VAL A 26 27.02 -19.85 26.76
CA VAL A 26 25.89 -19.02 26.31
C VAL A 26 26.39 -18.14 25.16
N GLY A 27 26.34 -18.69 23.95
CA GLY A 27 26.59 -17.95 22.71
C GLY A 27 25.30 -17.34 22.17
N GLY A 28 24.94 -16.15 22.64
CA GLY A 28 23.86 -15.37 22.04
C GLY A 28 24.28 -14.86 20.66
N ALA A 29 23.94 -15.59 19.61
CA ALA A 29 24.07 -15.10 18.24
C ALA A 29 23.03 -14.01 17.99
N PHE A 30 23.44 -12.75 18.11
CA PHE A 30 22.71 -11.66 17.47
C PHE A 30 22.72 -11.92 15.97
N ALA A 31 21.57 -12.29 15.41
CA ALA A 31 21.36 -12.28 13.97
C ALA A 31 21.40 -10.82 13.52
N GLN A 32 22.56 -10.38 13.08
CA GLN A 32 22.74 -9.09 12.45
C GLN A 32 21.95 -9.14 11.14
N SER A 33 20.84 -8.40 11.07
CA SER A 33 20.00 -8.33 9.89
C SER A 33 20.75 -7.55 8.82
N ASP A 34 21.43 -8.27 7.92
CA ASP A 34 22.00 -7.67 6.72
C ASP A 34 20.86 -7.11 5.87
N SER A 35 20.66 -5.80 5.97
CA SER A 35 19.77 -5.04 5.09
C SER A 35 20.27 -5.22 3.66
N ALA A 36 19.55 -6.01 2.87
CA ALA A 36 19.98 -6.36 1.53
C ALA A 36 19.99 -5.09 0.64
N PRO A 37 21.15 -4.65 0.11
CA PRO A 37 21.17 -3.57 -0.87
C PRO A 37 20.41 -4.02 -2.12
N GLY A 38 19.68 -3.11 -2.75
CA GLY A 38 18.99 -3.36 -4.01
C GLY A 38 19.98 -3.89 -5.06
N GLY A 39 19.83 -5.16 -5.43
CA GLY A 39 20.75 -5.84 -6.33
C GLY A 39 20.61 -5.33 -7.76
N GLU A 40 21.72 -5.25 -8.50
CA GLU A 40 21.69 -4.89 -9.91
C GLU A 40 20.89 -5.94 -10.72
N GLY A 41 19.79 -5.51 -11.33
CA GLY A 41 18.95 -6.36 -12.18
C GLY A 41 17.70 -5.65 -12.67
N THR A 42 17.08 -6.17 -13.71
CA THR A 42 15.94 -5.52 -14.37
C THR A 42 14.66 -5.69 -13.56
N LEU A 43 13.94 -4.59 -13.33
CA LEU A 43 12.55 -4.65 -12.84
C LEU A 43 11.65 -5.35 -13.87
N THR A 44 10.74 -6.20 -13.42
CA THR A 44 9.85 -6.97 -14.32
C THR A 44 8.40 -6.90 -13.86
N VAL A 45 7.47 -7.36 -14.69
CA VAL A 45 6.03 -7.38 -14.36
C VAL A 45 5.46 -8.76 -14.64
N VAL A 46 4.73 -9.32 -13.67
CA VAL A 46 3.99 -10.59 -13.81
C VAL A 46 2.51 -10.30 -13.56
N ASP A 47 1.67 -10.61 -14.55
CA ASP A 47 0.22 -10.49 -14.44
C ASP A 47 -0.41 -11.84 -14.09
N THR A 48 -1.19 -11.87 -13.01
CA THR A 48 -2.08 -12.99 -12.67
C THR A 48 -3.49 -12.60 -13.10
N ALA A 49 -3.80 -12.97 -14.34
CA ALA A 49 -4.99 -12.54 -15.08
C ALA A 49 -6.28 -12.63 -14.24
N GLY A 50 -6.95 -11.48 -14.09
CA GLY A 50 -8.21 -11.38 -13.35
C GLY A 50 -8.05 -11.30 -11.83
N GLN A 51 -6.83 -11.19 -11.30
CA GLN A 51 -6.55 -11.09 -9.86
C GLN A 51 -5.70 -9.87 -9.51
N HIS A 52 -4.44 -9.85 -9.95
CA HIS A 52 -3.48 -8.78 -9.67
C HIS A 52 -2.29 -8.81 -10.62
N ALA A 53 -1.60 -7.67 -10.75
CA ALA A 53 -0.34 -7.56 -11.46
C ALA A 53 0.77 -7.08 -10.53
N ASP A 54 1.88 -7.80 -10.51
CA ASP A 54 3.01 -7.58 -9.62
C ASP A 54 4.18 -6.98 -10.38
N ILE A 55 4.70 -5.85 -9.90
CA ILE A 55 5.99 -5.30 -10.32
C ILE A 55 7.05 -5.90 -9.40
N LEU A 56 7.94 -6.72 -9.98
CA LEU A 56 8.97 -7.46 -9.27
C LEU A 56 10.29 -6.69 -9.21
N GLY A 57 10.91 -6.72 -8.04
CA GLY A 57 12.29 -6.28 -7.83
C GLY A 57 13.31 -7.24 -8.48
N PRO A 58 14.60 -6.83 -8.51
CA PRO A 58 15.69 -7.65 -9.07
C PRO A 58 15.86 -9.04 -8.43
N ASN A 59 15.41 -9.20 -7.19
CA ASN A 59 15.38 -10.47 -6.45
C ASN A 59 14.18 -11.38 -6.80
N GLY A 60 13.34 -10.99 -7.76
CA GLY A 60 12.12 -11.71 -8.15
C GLY A 60 10.96 -11.63 -7.15
N LYS A 61 11.07 -10.81 -6.09
CA LYS A 61 9.99 -10.57 -5.13
C LYS A 61 9.16 -9.35 -5.57
N PRO A 62 7.84 -9.34 -5.37
CA PRO A 62 7.02 -8.19 -5.72
C PRO A 62 7.34 -7.01 -4.80
N LEU A 63 7.44 -5.81 -5.37
CA LEU A 63 7.55 -4.54 -4.65
C LEU A 63 6.18 -3.84 -4.58
N VAL A 64 5.45 -3.89 -5.70
CA VAL A 64 4.11 -3.30 -5.85
C VAL A 64 3.18 -4.32 -6.48
N ARG A 65 1.99 -4.50 -5.89
CA ARG A 65 0.92 -5.38 -6.40
C ARG A 65 -0.33 -4.55 -6.70
N TYR A 66 -0.64 -4.36 -7.97
CA TYR A 66 -1.90 -3.74 -8.41
C TYR A 66 -3.03 -4.78 -8.36
N VAL A 67 -3.97 -4.62 -7.42
CA VAL A 67 -5.10 -5.53 -7.20
C VAL A 67 -6.28 -5.10 -8.06
N TYR A 68 -6.83 -6.04 -8.84
CA TYR A 68 -7.96 -5.79 -9.73
C TYR A 68 -8.98 -6.94 -9.84
N ALA A 69 -8.86 -7.94 -8.95
CA ALA A 69 -9.84 -9.00 -8.77
C ALA A 69 -11.28 -8.46 -8.65
N ARG A 70 -12.26 -9.17 -9.22
CA ARG A 70 -13.69 -8.86 -9.08
C ARG A 70 -14.52 -10.11 -8.84
N ASP A 71 -15.20 -10.16 -7.69
CA ASP A 71 -16.17 -11.20 -7.34
C ASP A 71 -17.48 -10.57 -6.82
N THR A 72 -18.61 -11.01 -7.36
CA THR A 72 -19.97 -10.59 -6.96
C THR A 72 -20.78 -11.71 -6.30
N SER A 73 -20.17 -12.86 -6.01
CA SER A 73 -20.85 -14.05 -5.47
C SER A 73 -21.51 -13.81 -4.10
N THR A 74 -20.94 -12.93 -3.28
CA THR A 74 -21.48 -12.56 -1.95
C THR A 74 -21.44 -11.05 -1.74
N LYS A 75 -22.15 -10.55 -0.71
CA LYS A 75 -22.06 -9.12 -0.32
C LYS A 75 -20.68 -8.72 0.18
N GLU A 76 -20.01 -9.63 0.89
CA GLU A 76 -18.66 -9.42 1.43
C GLU A 76 -17.63 -9.34 0.30
N SER A 77 -17.57 -10.35 -0.56
CA SER A 77 -16.67 -10.34 -1.72
C SER A 77 -17.00 -9.23 -2.73
N THR A 78 -18.28 -8.84 -2.87
CA THR A 78 -18.66 -7.65 -3.63
C THR A 78 -17.99 -6.39 -3.09
N PHE A 79 -18.11 -6.13 -1.79
CA PHE A 79 -17.50 -4.96 -1.15
C PHE A 79 -15.96 -5.02 -1.15
N ASP A 80 -15.39 -6.21 -0.93
CA ASP A 80 -13.95 -6.41 -0.91
C ASP A 80 -13.30 -6.26 -2.29
N THR A 81 -14.04 -6.50 -3.37
CA THR A 81 -13.52 -6.41 -4.75
C THR A 81 -14.07 -5.24 -5.58
N ALA A 82 -14.93 -4.38 -5.03
CA ALA A 82 -15.45 -3.19 -5.74
C ALA A 82 -14.43 -2.04 -5.93
N LYS A 83 -13.14 -2.25 -5.59
CA LYS A 83 -12.07 -1.26 -5.70
C LYS A 83 -10.83 -1.86 -6.36
N VAL A 84 -10.18 -1.06 -7.21
CA VAL A 84 -8.80 -1.32 -7.65
C VAL A 84 -7.83 -0.39 -6.91
N PHE A 85 -6.74 -0.95 -6.43
CA PHE A 85 -5.75 -0.26 -5.59
C PHE A 85 -4.41 -0.97 -5.71
N ALA A 86 -3.32 -0.37 -5.23
CA ALA A 86 -2.03 -1.03 -5.15
C ALA A 86 -1.61 -1.30 -3.70
N HIS A 87 -1.09 -2.49 -3.46
CA HIS A 87 -0.28 -2.78 -2.28
C HIS A 87 1.18 -2.39 -2.53
N VAL A 88 1.83 -1.87 -1.50
CA VAL A 88 3.28 -2.04 -1.32
C VAL A 88 3.49 -3.35 -0.56
N MET A 89 4.33 -4.22 -1.10
CA MET A 89 4.64 -5.54 -0.55
C MET A 89 5.80 -5.44 0.46
N ALA A 90 5.93 -6.44 1.33
CA ALA A 90 7.07 -6.57 2.24
C ALA A 90 8.23 -7.37 1.59
N PRO A 91 9.46 -7.32 2.14
CA PRO A 91 10.62 -8.02 1.58
C PRO A 91 10.47 -9.54 1.40
N ASP A 92 9.59 -10.20 2.16
CA ASP A 92 9.27 -11.63 2.00
C ASP A 92 8.52 -11.94 0.68
N GLY A 93 7.84 -10.95 0.09
CA GLY A 93 7.00 -11.06 -1.10
C GLY A 93 5.58 -11.61 -0.84
N GLU A 94 5.21 -11.82 0.42
CA GLU A 94 3.92 -12.38 0.83
C GLU A 94 3.12 -11.38 1.69
N ALA A 95 3.76 -10.78 2.69
CA ALA A 95 3.17 -9.76 3.53
C ALA A 95 3.07 -8.41 2.79
N THR A 96 2.26 -7.51 3.34
CA THR A 96 1.99 -6.19 2.76
C THR A 96 2.28 -5.09 3.77
N LEU A 97 2.94 -4.02 3.32
CA LEU A 97 3.15 -2.80 4.12
C LEU A 97 1.87 -1.93 4.18
N THR A 98 0.79 -2.41 3.56
CA THR A 98 -0.42 -1.65 3.20
C THR A 98 -1.68 -2.47 3.46
N SER A 99 -2.76 -1.86 3.97
CA SER A 99 -4.03 -2.58 4.19
C SER A 99 -4.71 -2.97 2.87
N GLY A 100 -5.36 -4.13 2.83
CA GLY A 100 -6.14 -4.61 1.69
C GLY A 100 -7.64 -4.77 1.99
N ALA A 101 -8.28 -5.61 1.17
CA ALA A 101 -9.61 -6.19 1.42
C ALA A 101 -9.63 -7.05 2.70
N GLY A 102 -10.82 -7.34 3.25
CA GLY A 102 -10.99 -8.17 4.46
C GLY A 102 -10.46 -7.53 5.77
N GLY A 103 -9.97 -6.30 5.73
CA GLY A 103 -9.38 -5.62 6.89
C GLY A 103 -10.43 -5.16 7.91
N ALA A 104 -10.43 -5.77 9.11
CA ALA A 104 -11.45 -5.51 10.14
C ALA A 104 -11.60 -4.05 10.60
N VAL A 105 -10.54 -3.24 10.55
CA VAL A 105 -10.55 -1.84 11.02
C VAL A 105 -10.37 -0.87 9.84
N PHE A 106 -11.39 -0.02 9.63
CA PHE A 106 -11.52 0.88 8.48
C PHE A 106 -11.43 0.16 7.11
N PRO A 107 -12.31 -0.81 6.82
CA PRO A 107 -12.22 -1.73 5.66
C PRO A 107 -12.26 -1.08 4.26
N HIS A 108 -12.70 0.17 4.17
CA HIS A 108 -12.72 0.95 2.92
C HIS A 108 -11.39 1.69 2.64
N HIS A 109 -10.50 1.84 3.62
CA HIS A 109 -9.14 2.34 3.41
C HIS A 109 -8.24 1.19 2.94
N ARG A 110 -7.80 1.23 1.67
CA ARG A 110 -6.95 0.21 1.05
C ARG A 110 -5.73 0.83 0.37
N GLY A 111 -4.57 0.19 0.53
CA GLY A 111 -3.21 0.58 0.13
C GLY A 111 -3.01 1.97 -0.46
N ILE A 112 -2.49 2.01 -1.69
CA ILE A 112 -2.46 3.20 -2.53
C ILE A 112 -3.75 3.23 -3.35
N PHE A 113 -4.66 4.14 -3.01
CA PHE A 113 -6.00 4.23 -3.60
C PHE A 113 -6.35 5.67 -4.00
N VAL A 114 -7.04 5.80 -5.13
CA VAL A 114 -7.54 7.07 -5.70
C VAL A 114 -9.07 7.01 -5.70
N GLY A 115 -9.75 7.95 -5.05
CA GLY A 115 -11.22 7.97 -5.01
C GLY A 115 -11.80 9.11 -4.19
N TRP A 116 -13.10 9.37 -4.33
CA TRP A 116 -13.82 10.47 -3.65
C TRP A 116 -15.18 9.99 -3.12
N ASN A 117 -15.59 10.45 -1.94
CA ASN A 117 -16.88 10.11 -1.33
C ASN A 117 -18.05 11.01 -1.78
N LYS A 118 -17.78 12.19 -2.36
CA LYS A 118 -18.81 13.09 -2.92
C LYS A 118 -18.49 13.43 -4.36
N LEU A 119 -18.88 12.53 -5.26
CA LEU A 119 -18.75 12.73 -6.71
C LEU A 119 -20.10 13.21 -7.26
N LEU A 120 -20.16 14.45 -7.75
CA LEU A 120 -21.32 14.98 -8.46
C LEU A 120 -21.15 14.73 -9.96
N HIS A 121 -22.11 14.07 -10.60
CA HIS A 121 -22.16 13.84 -12.05
C HIS A 121 -23.58 14.14 -12.55
N ASP A 122 -23.74 15.04 -13.52
CA ASP A 122 -25.05 15.44 -14.08
C ASP A 122 -26.13 15.70 -12.99
N GLY A 123 -25.75 16.47 -11.96
CA GLY A 123 -26.62 16.79 -10.81
C GLY A 123 -26.87 15.65 -9.79
N LYS A 124 -26.37 14.43 -10.03
CA LYS A 124 -26.50 13.27 -9.12
C LYS A 124 -25.24 13.08 -8.27
N SER A 125 -25.43 12.65 -7.03
CA SER A 125 -24.31 12.35 -6.10
C SER A 125 -24.01 10.85 -5.99
N HIS A 126 -22.72 10.50 -6.02
CA HIS A 126 -22.15 9.15 -6.01
C HIS A 126 -20.99 9.06 -5.00
N ASP A 127 -20.76 7.89 -4.39
CA ASP A 127 -19.74 7.66 -3.34
C ASP A 127 -18.82 6.50 -3.73
N LEU A 128 -17.74 6.81 -4.46
CA LEU A 128 -16.73 5.83 -4.94
C LEU A 128 -15.68 5.51 -3.85
N TRP A 129 -15.74 6.18 -2.69
CA TRP A 129 -14.90 5.87 -1.54
C TRP A 129 -15.45 4.70 -0.72
N HIS A 130 -16.75 4.69 -0.42
CA HIS A 130 -17.34 3.63 0.40
C HIS A 130 -17.89 2.46 -0.39
N VAL A 131 -18.06 2.59 -1.72
CA VAL A 131 -18.41 1.49 -2.66
C VAL A 131 -19.60 0.63 -2.19
N ARG A 132 -20.66 1.28 -1.70
CA ARG A 132 -21.88 0.59 -1.23
C ARG A 132 -22.75 0.11 -2.39
N ASP A 133 -22.82 0.92 -3.43
CA ASP A 133 -23.63 0.76 -4.65
C ASP A 133 -22.86 1.23 -5.90
N THR A 134 -21.54 1.41 -5.80
CA THR A 134 -20.62 1.91 -6.84
C THR A 134 -19.36 1.05 -6.89
N GLU A 135 -18.63 1.06 -8.00
CA GLU A 135 -17.37 0.31 -8.14
C GLU A 135 -16.33 1.03 -9.00
N GLN A 136 -15.05 0.76 -8.75
CA GLN A 136 -13.99 0.99 -9.73
C GLN A 136 -13.75 -0.32 -10.48
N LYS A 137 -14.19 -0.37 -11.73
CA LYS A 137 -14.15 -1.57 -12.57
C LYS A 137 -12.92 -1.55 -13.46
N HIS A 138 -12.04 -2.53 -13.29
CA HIS A 138 -10.93 -2.76 -14.22
C HIS A 138 -11.44 -3.15 -15.62
N ILE A 139 -10.86 -2.56 -16.67
CA ILE A 139 -11.25 -2.78 -18.06
C ILE A 139 -10.13 -3.45 -18.86
N SER A 140 -8.90 -2.95 -18.73
CA SER A 140 -7.74 -3.46 -19.45
C SER A 140 -6.44 -3.13 -18.74
N LEU A 141 -5.40 -3.92 -19.01
CA LEU A 141 -4.06 -3.80 -18.46
C LEU A 141 -3.03 -3.66 -19.58
N LYS A 142 -2.07 -2.76 -19.40
CA LYS A 142 -0.84 -2.67 -20.19
C LYS A 142 0.34 -2.64 -19.21
N THR A 143 1.30 -3.53 -19.41
CA THR A 143 2.52 -3.60 -18.61
C THR A 143 3.74 -3.31 -19.47
N GLY A 144 4.88 -3.08 -18.82
CA GLY A 144 6.18 -3.01 -19.49
C GLY A 144 7.31 -2.76 -18.51
N SER A 145 8.54 -2.98 -18.96
CA SER A 145 9.75 -2.59 -18.23
C SER A 145 10.86 -2.19 -19.18
N ASP A 146 11.83 -1.46 -18.63
CA ASP A 146 13.06 -1.00 -19.26
C ASP A 146 14.22 -1.18 -18.25
N ALA A 147 15.39 -0.63 -18.54
CA ALA A 147 16.58 -0.80 -17.71
C ALA A 147 16.52 -0.08 -16.35
N GLN A 148 15.59 0.84 -16.14
CA GLN A 148 15.49 1.70 -14.96
C GLN A 148 14.10 1.71 -14.32
N SER A 149 13.08 1.13 -14.96
CA SER A 149 11.73 1.13 -14.44
C SER A 149 10.87 -0.03 -14.94
N ALA A 150 9.81 -0.34 -14.19
CA ALA A 150 8.74 -1.21 -14.64
C ALA A 150 7.39 -0.59 -14.28
N PHE A 151 6.36 -0.83 -15.08
CA PHE A 151 5.06 -0.18 -14.92
C PHE A 151 3.87 -1.10 -15.19
N VAL A 152 2.78 -0.77 -14.51
CA VAL A 152 1.42 -1.28 -14.75
C VAL A 152 0.53 -0.07 -15.03
N THR A 153 -0.08 -0.04 -16.22
CA THR A 153 -1.10 0.93 -16.60
C THR A 153 -2.43 0.21 -16.76
N ALA A 154 -3.47 0.68 -16.07
CA ALA A 154 -4.82 0.13 -16.12
C ALA A 154 -5.83 1.16 -16.63
N THR A 155 -6.73 0.74 -17.51
CA THR A 155 -7.98 1.47 -17.76
C THR A 155 -9.02 1.00 -16.74
N ILE A 156 -9.68 1.96 -16.09
CA ILE A 156 -10.59 1.75 -14.95
C ILE A 156 -11.84 2.61 -15.18
N HIS A 157 -13.02 2.02 -15.19
CA HIS A 157 -14.28 2.79 -15.20
C HIS A 157 -14.80 2.99 -13.79
N TRP A 158 -15.13 4.22 -13.43
CA TRP A 158 -15.77 4.54 -12.15
C TRP A 158 -17.28 4.46 -12.37
N ILE A 159 -17.88 3.38 -11.88
CA ILE A 159 -19.29 3.05 -12.11
C ILE A 159 -20.14 3.67 -11.00
N GLY A 160 -21.08 4.53 -11.39
CA GLY A 160 -22.07 5.12 -10.50
C GLY A 160 -23.18 4.15 -10.11
N LYS A 161 -23.96 4.53 -9.09
CA LYS A 161 -25.11 3.78 -8.57
C LYS A 161 -26.26 3.53 -9.56
N ASP A 162 -26.27 4.23 -10.69
CA ASP A 162 -27.17 3.96 -11.82
C ASP A 162 -26.56 3.01 -12.87
N GLY A 163 -25.43 2.37 -12.54
CA GLY A 163 -24.74 1.36 -13.35
C GLY A 163 -23.93 1.93 -14.51
N LYS A 164 -23.77 3.25 -14.59
CA LYS A 164 -23.11 3.95 -15.72
C LYS A 164 -21.68 4.38 -15.36
N PRO A 165 -20.75 4.41 -16.33
CA PRO A 165 -19.45 5.05 -16.13
C PRO A 165 -19.64 6.57 -15.96
N LEU A 166 -19.01 7.13 -14.93
CA LEU A 166 -18.95 8.57 -14.65
C LEU A 166 -17.58 9.14 -15.06
N ILE A 167 -16.54 8.34 -14.89
CA ILE A 167 -15.14 8.64 -15.23
C ILE A 167 -14.53 7.42 -15.91
N GLU A 168 -13.82 7.66 -17.01
CA GLU A 168 -12.79 6.74 -17.51
C GLU A 168 -11.44 7.20 -16.95
N GLU A 169 -10.80 6.34 -16.15
CA GLU A 169 -9.49 6.58 -15.58
C GLU A 169 -8.43 5.74 -16.32
N VAL A 170 -7.31 6.37 -16.68
CA VAL A 170 -6.07 5.66 -17.00
C VAL A 170 -5.09 5.88 -15.84
N ARG A 171 -4.87 4.83 -15.03
CA ARG A 171 -3.98 4.86 -13.86
C ARG A 171 -2.70 4.08 -14.15
N THR A 172 -1.55 4.70 -13.95
CA THR A 172 -0.23 4.07 -14.05
C THR A 172 0.44 4.04 -12.69
N TYR A 173 0.94 2.88 -12.28
CA TYR A 173 1.95 2.73 -11.25
C TYR A 173 3.27 2.37 -11.94
N ARG A 174 4.31 3.17 -11.76
CA ARG A 174 5.68 2.89 -12.24
C ARG A 174 6.59 2.77 -11.03
N VAL A 175 7.27 1.64 -10.89
CA VAL A 175 8.42 1.53 -9.98
C VAL A 175 9.66 1.96 -10.75
N VAL A 176 10.44 2.88 -10.21
CA VAL A 176 11.77 3.24 -10.72
C VAL A 176 12.85 2.63 -9.82
N ASP A 177 13.96 2.22 -10.43
CA ASP A 177 15.13 1.73 -9.72
C ASP A 177 15.75 2.85 -8.87
N ALA A 178 16.02 2.56 -7.60
CA ALA A 178 16.50 3.52 -6.62
C ALA A 178 17.37 2.80 -5.58
N LYS A 179 18.63 3.23 -5.44
CA LYS A 179 19.61 2.57 -4.57
C LYS A 179 19.46 2.91 -3.09
N ASP A 180 18.68 3.94 -2.76
CA ASP A 180 18.54 4.55 -1.43
C ASP A 180 17.10 4.48 -0.89
N ALA A 181 16.25 3.66 -1.52
CA ALA A 181 14.86 3.40 -1.15
C ALA A 181 14.51 1.93 -1.35
N TYR A 182 13.55 1.41 -0.59
CA TYR A 182 12.98 0.08 -0.81
C TYR A 182 12.12 0.04 -2.09
N ALA A 183 11.36 1.12 -2.34
CA ALA A 183 10.63 1.33 -3.58
C ALA A 183 10.40 2.83 -3.82
N VAL A 184 10.52 3.27 -5.07
CA VAL A 184 10.05 4.58 -5.53
C VAL A 184 8.95 4.35 -6.56
N ILE A 185 7.74 4.79 -6.24
CA ILE A 185 6.51 4.46 -6.97
C ILE A 185 5.87 5.74 -7.48
N ASP A 186 5.96 5.96 -8.79
CA ASP A 186 5.29 7.06 -9.47
C ASP A 186 3.87 6.64 -9.85
N LEU A 187 2.88 7.38 -9.33
CA LEU A 187 1.47 7.24 -9.66
C LEU A 187 1.06 8.38 -10.58
N THR A 188 0.54 8.04 -11.76
CA THR A 188 -0.20 8.98 -12.60
C THR A 188 -1.64 8.50 -12.74
N SER A 189 -2.61 9.37 -12.54
CA SER A 189 -4.04 9.11 -12.75
C SER A 189 -4.61 10.16 -13.68
N ARG A 190 -5.11 9.74 -14.85
CA ARG A 190 -5.79 10.59 -15.83
C ARG A 190 -7.29 10.30 -15.75
N LEU A 191 -8.04 11.23 -15.18
CA LEU A 191 -9.49 11.13 -14.96
C LEU A 191 -10.22 11.89 -16.07
N THR A 192 -10.92 11.17 -16.95
CA THR A 192 -11.75 11.75 -18.02
C THR A 192 -13.22 11.67 -17.64
N ALA A 193 -13.96 12.78 -17.63
CA ALA A 193 -15.39 12.76 -17.37
C ALA A 193 -16.17 12.18 -18.56
N VAL A 194 -17.19 11.38 -18.28
CA VAL A 194 -17.96 10.65 -19.31
C VAL A 194 -19.45 10.92 -19.17
N ALA A 195 -20.07 11.40 -20.25
CA ALA A 195 -21.50 11.63 -20.37
C ALA A 195 -22.08 12.58 -19.31
N GLY A 196 -21.31 13.61 -18.95
CA GLY A 196 -21.71 14.68 -18.04
C GLY A 196 -20.54 15.28 -17.25
N ASP A 197 -20.70 16.54 -16.83
CA ASP A 197 -19.73 17.23 -15.97
C ASP A 197 -19.56 16.51 -14.63
N VAL A 198 -18.32 16.43 -14.17
CA VAL A 198 -17.91 15.81 -12.90
C VAL A 198 -17.35 16.87 -11.93
N VAL A 199 -17.81 16.80 -10.68
CA VAL A 199 -17.13 17.43 -9.54
C VAL A 199 -16.71 16.36 -8.53
N LEU A 200 -15.41 16.27 -8.30
CA LEU A 200 -14.80 15.43 -7.26
C LEU A 200 -14.61 16.29 -6.00
N ASP A 201 -15.43 16.05 -4.98
CA ASP A 201 -15.42 16.74 -3.69
C ASP A 201 -15.52 15.71 -2.54
N GLY A 202 -15.48 16.15 -1.29
CA GLY A 202 -15.45 15.23 -0.16
C GLY A 202 -14.98 15.84 1.14
N ASP A 203 -14.01 15.16 1.74
CA ASP A 203 -13.30 15.51 2.96
C ASP A 203 -11.94 14.79 2.96
N PRO A 204 -10.91 15.28 3.68
CA PRO A 204 -9.58 14.64 3.71
C PRO A 204 -9.62 13.20 4.24
N GLU A 205 -10.67 12.84 4.98
CA GLU A 205 -10.84 11.50 5.50
C GLU A 205 -11.25 10.47 4.44
N HIS A 206 -12.03 10.86 3.45
CA HIS A 206 -12.67 9.94 2.51
C HIS A 206 -12.60 10.39 1.05
N ALA A 207 -11.56 11.13 0.68
CA ALA A 207 -11.33 11.57 -0.69
C ALA A 207 -9.85 11.75 -1.03
N GLY A 208 -9.55 11.86 -2.33
CA GLY A 208 -8.22 12.12 -2.85
C GLY A 208 -7.42 10.85 -3.14
N ILE A 209 -6.10 10.97 -2.95
CA ILE A 209 -5.13 9.91 -3.20
C ILE A 209 -4.53 9.53 -1.85
N GLN A 210 -4.81 8.33 -1.35
CA GLN A 210 -4.36 7.91 -0.02
C GLN A 210 -3.28 6.84 -0.08
N PHE A 211 -2.42 6.84 0.94
CA PHE A 211 -1.70 5.68 1.41
C PHE A 211 -2.33 5.18 2.72
N ARG A 212 -2.57 3.88 2.84
CA ARG A 212 -3.02 3.22 4.07
C ARG A 212 -2.02 2.12 4.45
N PRO A 213 -1.26 2.27 5.55
CA PRO A 213 -0.39 1.22 6.07
C PRO A 213 -1.15 -0.05 6.45
N ALA A 214 -0.42 -1.13 6.69
CA ALA A 214 -0.97 -2.41 7.13
C ALA A 214 -1.89 -2.29 8.36
N GLN A 215 -2.82 -3.23 8.51
CA GLN A 215 -3.79 -3.24 9.62
C GLN A 215 -3.13 -3.27 11.00
N GLU A 216 -1.91 -3.78 11.11
CA GLU A 216 -1.11 -3.75 12.33
C GLU A 216 -0.86 -2.33 12.85
N VAL A 217 -0.65 -1.35 11.96
CA VAL A 217 -0.41 0.06 12.33
C VAL A 217 -1.64 0.67 13.02
N ALA A 218 -2.85 0.19 12.72
CA ALA A 218 -4.05 0.60 13.46
C ALA A 218 -4.16 -0.02 14.85
N LYS A 219 -3.45 -1.13 15.13
CA LYS A 219 -3.39 -1.77 16.44
C LYS A 219 -2.28 -1.16 17.30
N ASN A 220 -1.08 -1.01 16.74
CA ASN A 220 0.09 -0.51 17.47
C ASN A 220 0.16 1.03 17.54
N LYS A 221 -0.60 1.76 16.70
CA LYS A 221 -0.68 3.23 16.65
C LYS A 221 0.67 3.92 16.46
N SER A 222 1.60 3.25 15.78
CA SER A 222 2.99 3.69 15.56
C SER A 222 3.15 4.86 14.58
N ALA A 223 2.09 5.30 13.90
CA ALA A 223 2.21 6.29 12.85
C ALA A 223 2.58 7.68 13.36
N SER A 224 3.64 8.25 12.79
CA SER A 224 4.11 9.61 13.03
C SER A 224 4.40 10.31 11.70
N TYR A 225 4.44 11.65 11.68
CA TYR A 225 4.51 12.43 10.45
C TYR A 225 5.65 13.45 10.45
N THR A 226 6.41 13.48 9.35
CA THR A 226 7.37 14.54 9.02
C THR A 226 6.84 15.33 7.83
N PHE A 227 6.91 16.66 7.92
CA PHE A 227 6.39 17.59 6.92
C PHE A 227 7.50 18.35 6.19
N HIS A 228 7.14 19.11 5.16
CA HIS A 228 8.08 19.96 4.42
C HIS A 228 8.75 21.07 5.27
N GLY A 229 8.14 21.46 6.41
CA GLY A 229 8.68 22.49 7.31
C GLY A 229 8.34 22.23 8.78
N GLU A 230 8.89 23.04 9.67
CA GLU A 230 8.51 23.07 11.09
C GLU A 230 7.15 23.77 11.30
N GLY A 231 6.42 23.41 12.35
CA GLY A 231 5.13 24.05 12.68
C GLY A 231 3.99 23.82 11.67
N VAL A 232 4.17 22.92 10.70
CA VAL A 232 3.13 22.54 9.73
C VAL A 232 1.92 21.93 10.44
N ASP A 233 0.76 22.56 10.28
CA ASP A 233 -0.52 22.03 10.70
C ASP A 233 -1.29 21.51 9.47
N PRO A 234 -1.34 20.19 9.24
CA PRO A 234 -2.00 19.59 8.07
C PRO A 234 -3.52 19.78 8.05
N THR A 235 -4.13 20.22 9.16
CA THR A 235 -5.58 20.54 9.22
C THR A 235 -5.90 21.95 8.75
N LYS A 236 -4.89 22.84 8.69
CA LYS A 236 -5.04 24.25 8.31
C LYS A 236 -4.33 24.61 7.01
N GLN A 237 -3.18 24.01 6.74
CA GLN A 237 -2.39 24.28 5.55
C GLN A 237 -2.89 23.46 4.36
N LEU A 238 -2.94 24.10 3.20
CA LEU A 238 -3.26 23.48 1.92
C LEU A 238 -1.97 23.22 1.13
N ASP A 239 -2.06 22.38 0.11
CA ASP A 239 -1.04 22.22 -0.94
C ASP A 239 0.36 21.87 -0.39
N LEU A 240 0.42 21.05 0.67
CA LEU A 240 1.69 20.52 1.15
C LEU A 240 2.40 19.79 -0.01
N PRO A 241 3.67 20.12 -0.33
CA PRO A 241 4.38 19.51 -1.45
C PRO A 241 4.72 18.05 -1.17
N TRP A 242 4.88 17.68 0.10
CA TRP A 242 5.03 16.30 0.54
C TRP A 242 4.70 16.13 2.01
N VAL A 243 4.40 14.88 2.39
CA VAL A 243 4.33 14.39 3.77
C VAL A 243 5.02 13.04 3.84
N ALA A 244 5.84 12.80 4.86
CA ALA A 244 6.35 11.48 5.18
C ALA A 244 5.62 10.90 6.41
N CYS A 245 5.16 9.66 6.31
CA CYS A 245 4.56 8.91 7.40
C CYS A 245 5.51 7.78 7.80
N SER A 246 5.97 7.78 9.06
CA SER A 246 6.82 6.72 9.62
C SER A 246 5.97 5.82 10.52
N PHE A 247 6.14 4.50 10.43
CA PHE A 247 5.36 3.49 11.16
C PHE A 247 6.13 2.17 11.32
N THR A 248 5.62 1.26 12.16
CA THR A 248 6.25 -0.03 12.45
C THR A 248 5.33 -1.20 12.10
N ILE A 249 5.89 -2.26 11.51
CA ILE A 249 5.25 -3.56 11.24
C ILE A 249 6.21 -4.65 11.73
N GLY A 250 5.75 -5.50 12.66
CA GLY A 250 6.64 -6.35 13.44
C GLY A 250 7.63 -5.50 14.23
N ASP A 251 8.92 -5.84 14.15
CA ASP A 251 10.02 -5.03 14.69
C ASP A 251 10.59 -4.03 13.65
N GLN A 252 10.09 -4.05 12.41
CA GLN A 252 10.66 -3.26 11.30
C GLN A 252 9.99 -1.88 11.18
N SER A 253 10.82 -0.84 11.20
CA SER A 253 10.42 0.54 10.91
C SER A 253 10.41 0.81 9.41
N TRP A 254 9.42 1.59 8.98
CA TRP A 254 9.20 2.01 7.60
C TRP A 254 8.86 3.49 7.56
N THR A 255 9.29 4.18 6.51
CA THR A 255 8.81 5.54 6.18
C THR A 255 8.27 5.55 4.75
N VAL A 256 7.10 6.17 4.55
CA VAL A 256 6.54 6.42 3.23
C VAL A 256 6.37 7.92 3.05
N GLN A 257 7.19 8.49 2.16
CA GLN A 257 7.02 9.87 1.69
C GLN A 257 6.05 9.89 0.51
N HIS A 258 4.93 10.59 0.68
CA HIS A 258 3.98 10.90 -0.38
C HIS A 258 4.27 12.32 -0.87
N ILE A 259 4.67 12.44 -2.13
CA ILE A 259 5.04 13.70 -2.80
C ILE A 259 3.93 14.08 -3.78
N ASN A 260 3.49 15.34 -3.71
CA ASN A 260 2.46 15.94 -4.54
C ASN A 260 3.13 16.82 -5.62
N HIS A 261 2.97 16.46 -6.90
CA HIS A 261 3.59 17.19 -8.00
C HIS A 261 3.03 18.63 -8.10
N PRO A 262 3.84 19.66 -8.38
CA PRO A 262 3.38 21.07 -8.39
C PRO A 262 2.33 21.38 -9.48
N GLU A 263 2.24 20.57 -10.54
CA GLU A 263 1.19 20.69 -11.57
C GLU A 263 -0.19 20.12 -11.15
N ASN A 264 -0.30 19.48 -9.98
CA ASN A 264 -1.59 18.99 -9.50
C ASN A 264 -2.55 20.15 -9.13
N PRO A 265 -3.87 19.91 -9.11
CA PRO A 265 -4.85 20.92 -8.70
C PRO A 265 -4.60 21.45 -7.29
N THR A 266 -4.57 22.78 -7.16
CA THR A 266 -4.39 23.49 -5.89
C THR A 266 -5.63 23.42 -4.99
N GLY A 267 -5.47 23.81 -3.71
CA GLY A 267 -6.47 23.68 -2.67
C GLY A 267 -6.51 22.29 -2.03
N ALA A 268 -5.48 21.47 -2.22
CA ALA A 268 -5.37 20.12 -1.68
C ALA A 268 -5.24 20.14 -0.15
N ARG A 269 -6.21 19.54 0.55
CA ARG A 269 -6.15 19.31 2.01
C ARG A 269 -5.47 17.98 2.31
N TRP A 270 -4.78 17.86 3.43
CA TRP A 270 -4.05 16.63 3.79
C TRP A 270 -4.59 15.97 5.05
N SER A 271 -4.65 14.64 5.06
CA SER A 271 -5.13 13.85 6.20
C SER A 271 -4.04 13.28 7.12
N ALA A 272 -2.91 13.98 7.20
CA ALA A 272 -1.68 13.53 7.86
C ALA A 272 -1.65 13.77 9.39
N TYR A 273 -2.62 13.19 10.10
CA TYR A 273 -2.78 13.35 11.56
C TYR A 273 -3.43 12.13 12.24
N ARG A 274 -3.42 10.97 11.57
CA ARG A 274 -4.04 9.74 12.07
C ARG A 274 -2.97 8.81 12.63
N ASP A 275 -3.13 8.37 13.87
CA ASP A 275 -2.25 7.42 14.56
C ASP A 275 -2.18 6.03 13.90
N TYR A 276 -3.17 5.69 13.07
CA TYR A 276 -3.19 4.52 12.19
C TYR A 276 -2.54 4.76 10.80
N GLY A 277 -1.95 5.94 10.58
CA GLY A 277 -1.08 6.25 9.45
C GLY A 277 -1.75 6.37 8.08
N ARG A 278 -3.08 6.40 7.99
CA ARG A 278 -3.75 6.69 6.71
C ARG A 278 -3.63 8.18 6.40
N PHE A 279 -3.04 8.53 5.25
CA PHE A 279 -2.81 9.92 4.87
C PHE A 279 -2.82 10.10 3.35
N GLY A 280 -3.03 11.35 2.92
CA GLY A 280 -2.97 11.73 1.50
C GLY A 280 -3.57 13.11 1.22
N PRO A 281 -3.26 13.70 0.04
CA PRO A 281 -3.88 14.92 -0.45
C PRO A 281 -5.26 14.66 -1.05
N PHE A 282 -6.18 15.59 -0.77
CA PHE A 282 -7.52 15.70 -1.31
C PHE A 282 -7.72 17.09 -1.93
N PRO A 283 -7.57 17.23 -3.26
CA PRO A 283 -8.05 18.39 -4.01
C PRO A 283 -9.53 18.25 -4.36
N VAL A 284 -10.21 19.40 -4.52
CA VAL A 284 -11.53 19.47 -5.17
C VAL A 284 -11.30 19.68 -6.66
N ILE A 285 -11.79 18.77 -7.49
CA ILE A 285 -11.53 18.78 -8.94
C ILE A 285 -12.84 18.97 -9.70
N ARG A 286 -12.80 19.80 -10.75
CA ARG A 286 -13.88 19.96 -11.73
C ARG A 286 -13.39 19.52 -13.11
N ILE A 287 -14.18 18.67 -13.75
CA ILE A 287 -13.90 18.08 -15.06
C ILE A 287 -15.18 18.26 -15.90
N ALA A 288 -15.12 18.99 -17.01
CA ALA A 288 -16.27 19.10 -17.91
C ALA A 288 -16.42 17.81 -18.73
N ASP A 289 -17.61 17.55 -19.29
CA ASP A 289 -17.83 16.34 -20.11
C ASP A 289 -16.78 16.21 -21.23
N GLY A 290 -16.15 15.02 -21.34
CA GLY A 290 -15.09 14.72 -22.30
C GLY A 290 -13.70 15.31 -21.97
N GLU A 291 -13.55 16.20 -20.99
CA GLU A 291 -12.25 16.71 -20.54
C GLU A 291 -11.51 15.69 -19.66
N THR A 292 -10.18 15.77 -19.66
CA THR A 292 -9.31 15.01 -18.75
C THR A 292 -8.68 15.92 -17.69
N ARG A 293 -8.54 15.45 -16.45
CA ARG A 293 -7.60 15.98 -15.46
C ARG A 293 -6.57 14.94 -15.10
N GLU A 294 -5.30 15.33 -15.08
CA GLU A 294 -4.18 14.46 -14.71
C GLU A 294 -3.71 14.79 -13.29
N LEU A 295 -3.28 13.75 -12.59
CA LEU A 295 -2.81 13.79 -11.22
C LEU A 295 -1.52 12.99 -11.13
N ARG A 296 -0.46 13.55 -10.55
CA ARG A 296 0.88 12.93 -10.44
C ARG A 296 1.38 12.92 -9.00
N PHE A 297 1.79 11.75 -8.51
CA PHE A 297 2.32 11.58 -7.16
C PHE A 297 3.50 10.62 -7.17
N ARG A 298 4.40 10.77 -6.19
CA ARG A 298 5.46 9.79 -5.92
C ARG A 298 5.33 9.28 -4.49
N PHE A 299 5.38 7.96 -4.33
CA PHE A 299 5.51 7.30 -3.03
C PHE A 299 6.93 6.74 -2.92
N ARG A 300 7.75 7.35 -2.05
CA ARG A 300 9.11 6.88 -1.76
C ARG A 300 9.09 6.13 -0.43
N VAL A 301 9.34 4.83 -0.48
CA VAL A 301 9.31 3.90 0.65
C VAL A 301 10.73 3.62 1.10
N THR A 302 11.04 3.84 2.37
CA THR A 302 12.33 3.47 2.98
C THR A 302 12.13 2.55 4.17
N GLU A 303 13.07 1.62 4.31
CA GLU A 303 13.21 0.74 5.46
C GLU A 303 14.15 1.39 6.49
N GLY A 304 13.88 1.19 7.79
CA GLY A 304 14.71 1.67 8.89
C GLY A 304 14.36 3.07 9.37
N ASP A 305 15.39 3.85 9.70
CA ASP A 305 15.25 5.20 10.26
C ASP A 305 14.52 6.16 9.31
N THR A 306 13.82 7.13 9.88
CA THR A 306 13.15 8.19 9.10
C THR A 306 14.20 9.08 8.43
N PRO A 307 14.19 9.23 7.09
CA PRO A 307 15.12 10.11 6.38
C PRO A 307 15.03 11.55 6.88
N SER A 308 16.15 12.29 6.83
CA SER A 308 16.16 13.68 7.28
C SER A 308 15.26 14.57 6.42
N ARG A 309 14.83 15.71 6.95
CA ARG A 309 13.94 16.65 6.24
C ARG A 309 14.58 17.15 4.94
N GLU A 310 15.91 17.29 4.92
CA GLU A 310 16.71 17.68 3.77
C GLU A 310 16.71 16.59 2.69
N ALA A 311 16.86 15.31 3.08
CA ALA A 311 16.79 14.18 2.15
C ALA A 311 15.38 14.03 1.55
N LEU A 312 14.33 14.19 2.37
CA LEU A 312 12.94 14.20 1.92
C LEU A 312 12.67 15.39 0.98
N ALA A 313 13.18 16.59 1.30
CA ALA A 313 13.05 17.75 0.43
C ALA A 313 13.79 17.56 -0.92
N ALA A 314 14.99 16.97 -0.91
CA ALA A 314 15.72 16.66 -2.14
C ALA A 314 14.95 15.68 -3.04
N ALA A 315 14.41 14.59 -2.47
CA ALA A 315 13.58 13.63 -3.21
C ALA A 315 12.27 14.23 -3.76
N ALA A 316 11.71 15.24 -3.09
CA ALA A 316 10.55 15.97 -3.57
C ALA A 316 10.90 16.95 -4.71
N THR A 317 12.07 17.59 -4.65
CA THR A 317 12.58 18.46 -5.73
C THR A 317 12.88 17.65 -7.00
N ASP A 318 13.53 16.48 -6.87
CA ASP A 318 13.80 15.56 -7.99
C ASP A 318 12.53 15.17 -8.76
N PHE A 319 11.44 14.88 -8.04
CA PHE A 319 10.17 14.54 -8.68
C PHE A 319 9.43 15.74 -9.30
N ALA A 320 9.71 16.96 -8.85
CA ALA A 320 9.01 18.16 -9.30
C ALA A 320 9.51 18.72 -10.64
N GLY A 321 10.75 18.41 -11.03
CA GLY A 321 11.43 18.91 -12.24
C GLY A 321 12.36 20.09 -11.99
#